data_AF-A0A2S6V887-F1
#
_entry.id   AF-A0A2S6V887-F1
#
_cell.length_a   1.000
_cell.length_b   1.000
_cell.length_c   1.000
_cell.angle_alpha   90.00
_cell.angle_beta   90.00
_cell.angle_gamma   90.00
#
_symmetry.space_group_name_H-M   'P 1'
#
loop_
_entity.id
_entity.type
_entity.pdbx_description
1 polymer ?
#
loop_
_entity_poly.entity_id
_entity_poly.type
_entity_poly.pdbx_seq_one_letter_code
_entity_poly.pdbx_strand_id
1 'polypeptide(L)'
;MLLAKLASFANRLFMHDEPELQVREEKQHTRAVNTREVTFTCTVCEQTVIQHRFPGPVPQSCSDECKQTARREQMRELMRARRKAQLPKKRGRPRKTNL
;
A
#
# COMPACT_ATOMS: atom_id res chain seq x y z
N MET A 1 3.00 -79.48 -11.12
CA MET A 1 2.47 -78.52 -10.13
C MET A 1 3.17 -77.20 -10.34
N LEU A 2 2.44 -76.30 -10.99
CA LEU A 2 2.91 -75.17 -11.81
C LEU A 2 2.59 -73.84 -11.10
N LEU A 3 2.87 -73.73 -9.81
CA LEU A 3 2.46 -72.56 -9.01
C LEU A 3 3.49 -72.21 -7.92
N ALA A 4 4.75 -71.99 -8.32
CA ALA A 4 5.78 -71.48 -7.40
C ALA A 4 6.72 -70.46 -8.05
N LYS A 5 6.23 -69.72 -9.07
CA LYS A 5 6.98 -68.65 -9.75
C LYS A 5 6.20 -67.33 -9.83
N LEU A 6 5.26 -67.10 -8.92
CA LEU A 6 4.45 -65.86 -8.87
C LEU A 6 4.58 -65.12 -7.53
N ALA A 7 5.76 -65.15 -6.90
CA ALA A 7 5.96 -64.44 -5.62
C ALA A 7 7.28 -63.64 -5.56
N SER A 8 7.89 -63.30 -6.70
CA SER A 8 9.14 -62.52 -6.73
C SER A 8 9.04 -61.17 -7.46
N PHE A 9 7.83 -60.72 -7.79
CA PHE A 9 7.63 -59.50 -8.58
C PHE A 9 6.63 -58.49 -7.98
N ALA A 10 6.34 -58.59 -6.68
CA ALA A 10 5.33 -57.75 -6.03
C ALA A 10 5.81 -57.07 -4.74
N ASN A 11 7.10 -56.75 -4.61
CA ASN A 11 7.61 -56.02 -3.44
C ASN A 11 8.71 -55.03 -3.81
N ARG A 12 8.50 -54.27 -4.89
CA ARG A 12 9.40 -53.17 -5.28
C ARG A 12 8.65 -51.97 -5.83
N LEU A 13 7.56 -51.59 -5.17
CA LEU A 13 6.85 -50.37 -5.50
C LEU A 13 6.36 -49.73 -4.19
N PHE A 14 6.68 -48.45 -4.03
CA PHE A 14 6.17 -47.54 -3.00
C PHE A 14 6.85 -47.60 -1.62
N MET A 15 8.15 -47.37 -1.59
CA MET A 15 8.75 -46.51 -0.54
C MET A 15 9.08 -45.19 -1.23
N HIS A 16 8.06 -44.36 -1.45
CA HIS A 16 8.32 -42.93 -1.60
C HIS A 16 8.57 -42.44 -0.18
N ASP A 17 9.82 -42.07 0.09
CA ASP A 17 10.14 -41.24 1.24
C ASP A 17 9.23 -40.00 1.13
N GLU A 18 8.18 -39.96 1.93
CA GLU A 18 7.41 -38.75 2.20
C GLU A 18 8.42 -37.70 2.65
N PRO A 19 8.61 -36.59 1.91
CA PRO A 19 9.52 -35.57 2.38
C PRO A 19 8.93 -34.99 3.66
N GLU A 20 9.56 -35.31 4.80
CA GLU A 20 9.28 -34.67 6.08
C GLU A 20 9.34 -33.16 5.86
N LEU A 21 8.16 -32.54 5.81
CA LEU A 21 8.01 -31.12 5.58
C LEU A 21 8.48 -30.44 6.87
N GLN A 22 9.78 -30.16 6.95
CA GLN A 22 10.39 -29.45 8.06
C GLN A 22 9.80 -28.03 8.10
N VAL A 23 8.71 -27.88 8.84
CA VAL A 23 8.11 -26.58 9.14
C VAL A 23 9.12 -25.83 9.99
N ARG A 24 9.91 -24.99 9.32
CA ARG A 24 10.87 -24.10 9.97
C ARG A 24 10.05 -23.11 10.81
N GLU A 25 10.01 -23.32 12.12
CA GLU A 25 9.40 -22.36 13.05
C GLU A 25 10.24 -21.08 13.03
N GLU A 26 9.88 -20.16 12.14
CA GLU A 26 10.43 -18.80 12.16
C GLU A 26 9.95 -18.13 13.45
N LYS A 27 10.89 -17.80 14.35
CA LYS A 27 10.60 -17.02 15.55
C LYS A 27 9.93 -15.71 15.15
N GLN A 28 8.62 -15.61 15.37
CA GLN A 28 7.87 -14.39 15.15
C GLN A 28 8.22 -13.39 16.26
N HIS A 29 8.98 -12.35 15.90
CA HIS A 29 9.24 -11.24 16.80
C HIS A 29 7.99 -10.36 16.89
N THR A 30 7.31 -10.40 18.03
CA THR A 30 6.21 -9.47 18.33
C THR A 30 6.73 -8.27 19.11
N ARG A 31 6.15 -7.09 18.85
CA ARG A 31 6.41 -5.86 19.61
C ARG A 31 5.09 -5.20 19.97
N ALA A 32 4.93 -4.86 21.24
CA ALA A 32 3.82 -4.01 21.68
C ALA A 32 4.04 -2.57 21.22
N VAL A 33 3.02 -1.99 20.60
CA VAL A 33 3.02 -0.59 20.17
C VAL A 33 1.98 0.16 20.99
N ASN A 34 2.42 1.18 21.72
CA ASN A 34 1.53 2.01 22.53
C ASN A 34 0.99 3.18 21.70
N THR A 35 -0.24 3.59 22.00
CA THR A 35 -0.79 4.84 21.49
C THR A 35 -0.21 6.03 22.25
N ARG A 36 -0.18 7.20 21.60
CA ARG A 36 0.18 8.49 22.20
C ARG A 36 -0.90 9.52 21.90
N GLU A 37 -1.05 10.48 22.79
CA GLU A 37 -1.84 11.67 22.50
C GLU A 37 -1.14 12.54 21.46
N VAL A 38 -1.90 12.96 20.46
CA VAL A 38 -1.46 13.87 19.41
C VAL A 38 -2.44 15.02 19.33
N THR A 39 -1.93 16.22 19.55
CA THR A 39 -2.67 17.48 19.40
C THR A 39 -2.33 18.08 18.04
N PHE A 40 -3.36 18.40 17.24
CA PHE A 40 -3.17 19.00 15.93
C PHE A 40 -4.35 19.90 15.56
N THR A 41 -4.11 20.81 14.62
CA THR A 41 -5.15 21.69 14.08
C THR A 41 -5.67 21.12 12.77
N CYS A 42 -7.00 21.00 12.65
CA CYS A 42 -7.63 20.55 11.42
C CYS A 42 -7.49 21.60 10.32
N THR A 43 -7.02 21.22 9.13
CA THR A 43 -6.85 22.16 8.00
C THR A 43 -8.16 22.62 7.36
N VAL A 44 -9.30 22.01 7.74
CA VAL A 44 -10.62 22.30 7.15
C VAL A 44 -11.49 23.13 8.08
N CYS A 45 -11.60 22.75 9.34
CA CYS A 45 -12.41 23.48 10.32
C CYS A 45 -11.60 24.33 11.29
N GLU A 46 -10.26 24.30 11.18
CA GLU A 46 -9.33 25.10 12.00
C GLU A 46 -9.40 24.85 13.51
N GLN A 47 -10.13 23.82 13.93
CA GLN A 47 -10.23 23.42 15.33
C GLN A 47 -9.00 22.62 15.76
N THR A 48 -8.55 22.86 16.99
CA THR A 48 -7.51 22.07 17.64
C THR A 48 -8.13 20.84 18.29
N VAL A 49 -7.67 19.66 17.90
CA VAL A 49 -8.21 18.38 18.34
C VAL A 49 -7.10 17.51 18.92
N ILE A 50 -7.44 16.78 19.99
CA ILE A 50 -6.57 15.82 20.66
C ILE A 50 -7.07 14.42 20.31
N GLN A 51 -6.17 13.56 19.80
CA GLN A 51 -6.50 12.18 19.46
C GLN A 51 -5.42 11.21 19.98
N HIS A 52 -5.86 10.05 20.49
CA HIS A 52 -4.97 8.94 20.81
C HIS A 52 -4.67 8.14 19.54
N ARG A 53 -3.39 8.06 19.15
CA ARG A 53 -2.98 7.41 17.89
C ARG A 53 -1.72 6.59 18.07
N PHE A 54 -1.62 5.53 17.28
CA PHE A 54 -0.36 4.81 17.12
C PHE A 54 0.72 5.71 16.50
N PRO A 55 2.01 5.39 16.69
CA PRO A 55 3.11 6.10 16.06
C PRO A 55 2.90 6.18 14.54
N GLY A 56 3.04 7.37 13.99
CA GLY A 56 2.77 7.64 12.59
C GLY A 56 2.67 9.13 12.30
N PRO A 57 2.37 9.49 11.04
CA PRO A 57 2.18 10.88 10.64
C PRO A 57 0.99 11.52 11.36
N VAL A 58 1.16 12.79 11.72
CA VAL A 58 0.09 13.59 12.33
C VAL A 58 -1.03 13.78 11.31
N PRO A 59 -2.30 13.54 11.68
CA PRO A 59 -3.42 13.80 10.77
C PRO A 59 -3.56 15.29 10.47
N GLN A 60 -4.11 15.59 9.29
CA GLN A 60 -4.45 16.96 8.89
C GLN A 60 -5.93 17.30 9.12
N SER A 61 -6.78 16.31 9.37
CA SER A 61 -8.23 16.48 9.48
C SER A 61 -8.79 15.71 10.67
N CYS A 62 -9.76 16.31 11.36
CA CYS A 62 -10.33 15.78 12.60
C CYS A 62 -11.38 14.68 12.35
N SER A 63 -12.19 14.82 11.30
CA SER A 63 -13.30 13.92 10.96
C SER A 63 -13.22 13.41 9.52
N ASP A 64 -13.98 12.36 9.20
CA ASP A 64 -14.06 11.83 7.84
C ASP A 64 -14.71 12.82 6.86
N GLU A 65 -15.62 13.66 7.35
CA GLU A 65 -16.16 14.77 6.56
C GLU A 65 -15.08 15.77 6.19
N CYS A 66 -14.24 16.19 7.15
CA CYS A 66 -13.10 17.07 6.89
C CYS A 66 -12.11 16.41 5.93
N LYS A 67 -11.84 15.11 6.06
CA LYS A 67 -10.98 14.38 5.10
C LYS A 67 -11.54 14.43 3.68
N GLN A 68 -12.86 14.22 3.53
CA GLN A 68 -13.50 14.26 2.22
C GLN A 68 -13.44 15.66 1.61
N THR A 69 -13.68 16.71 2.39
CA THR A 69 -13.58 18.10 1.93
C THR A 69 -12.17 18.44 1.48
N ALA A 70 -11.15 18.14 2.29
CA ALA A 70 -9.75 18.35 1.93
C ALA A 70 -9.37 17.61 0.65
N ARG A 71 -9.80 16.34 0.50
CA ARG A 71 -9.55 15.56 -0.72
C ARG A 71 -10.20 16.19 -1.95
N ARG A 72 -11.44 16.69 -1.83
CA ARG A 72 -12.15 17.37 -2.93
C ARG A 72 -11.42 18.64 -3.35
N GLU A 73 -10.91 19.42 -2.40
CA GLU A 73 -10.15 20.64 -2.68
C GLU A 73 -8.82 20.36 -3.36
N GLN A 74 -8.05 19.41 -2.84
CA GLN A 74 -6.80 18.96 -3.47
C GLN A 74 -7.03 18.50 -4.92
N MET A 75 -8.09 17.75 -5.17
CA MET A 75 -8.44 17.31 -6.52
C MET A 75 -8.78 18.50 -7.44
N ARG A 76 -9.54 19.48 -6.94
CA ARG A 76 -9.86 20.70 -7.70
C ARG A 76 -8.61 21.49 -8.05
N GLU A 77 -7.68 21.63 -7.10
CA GLU A 77 -6.43 22.33 -7.31
C GLU A 77 -5.52 21.61 -8.32
N LEU A 78 -5.39 20.29 -8.19
CA LEU A 78 -4.66 19.46 -9.14
C LEU A 78 -5.20 19.60 -10.57
N MET A 79 -6.53 19.62 -10.72
CA MET A 79 -7.15 19.84 -12.03
C MET A 79 -6.92 21.27 -12.57
N ARG A 80 -6.92 22.29 -11.71
CA ARG A 80 -6.55 23.66 -12.10
C ARG A 80 -5.09 23.73 -12.56
N ALA A 81 -4.18 23.11 -11.83
CA ALA A 81 -2.76 23.05 -12.19
C ALA A 81 -2.55 22.33 -13.53
N ARG A 82 -3.23 21.19 -13.74
CA ARG A 82 -3.19 20.43 -14.99
C ARG A 82 -3.70 21.24 -16.18
N ARG A 83 -4.80 22.00 -16.02
CA ARG A 83 -5.30 22.91 -17.06
C ARG A 83 -4.28 24.01 -17.40
N LYS A 84 -3.68 24.64 -16.38
CA LYS A 84 -2.63 25.66 -16.59
C LYS A 84 -1.42 25.10 -17.33
N ALA A 85 -0.98 23.89 -16.99
CA ALA A 85 0.16 23.24 -17.63
C ALA A 85 -0.09 22.86 -19.10
N GLN A 86 -1.33 22.56 -19.48
CA GLN A 86 -1.71 22.24 -20.86
C GLN A 86 -1.90 23.46 -21.75
N LEU A 87 -1.97 24.67 -21.20
CA LEU A 87 -2.03 25.86 -22.03
C LEU A 87 -0.72 25.93 -22.83
N PRO A 88 -0.79 26.02 -24.17
CA PRO A 88 0.40 26.13 -24.99
C PRO A 88 1.15 27.36 -24.50
N LYS A 89 2.38 27.16 -24.00
CA LYS A 89 3.32 28.26 -23.79
C LYS A 89 3.39 28.96 -25.14
N LYS A 90 2.81 30.16 -25.26
CA LYS A 90 2.95 31.00 -26.45
C LYS A 90 4.45 31.29 -26.57
N ARG A 91 5.19 30.39 -27.22
CA ARG A 91 6.52 30.68 -27.73
C ARG A 91 6.25 31.79 -28.73
N GLY A 92 6.57 33.02 -28.33
CA GLY A 92 6.33 34.20 -29.14
C GLY A 92 6.81 33.89 -30.55
N ARG A 93 5.89 33.91 -31.52
CA ARG A 93 6.27 33.81 -32.92
C ARG A 93 7.20 34.99 -33.16
N PRO A 94 8.48 34.78 -33.52
CA PRO A 94 9.40 35.90 -33.72
C PRO A 94 8.77 36.83 -34.76
N ARG A 95 8.59 38.09 -34.39
CA ARG A 95 8.04 39.11 -35.26
C ARG A 95 9.06 39.30 -36.38
N LYS A 96 8.76 38.82 -37.60
CA LYS A 96 9.59 39.10 -38.77
C LYS A 96 9.55 40.61 -38.99
N THR A 97 10.64 41.29 -38.67
CA THR A 97 10.90 42.65 -39.12
C THR A 97 11.30 42.55 -40.58
N ASN A 98 10.46 43.02 -41.49
CA ASN A 98 10.88 43.23 -42.86
C ASN A 98 11.75 44.49 -42.87
N LEU A 99 13.01 44.34 -43.29
CA LEU A 99 13.93 45.42 -43.62
C LEU A 99 14.04 45.48 -45.14
#